data_AF-A0A2P6QTI5-F1
#
_entry.id   AF-A0A2P6QTI5-F1
#
_cell.length_a   1.000
_cell.length_b   1.000
_cell.length_c   1.000
_cell.angle_alpha   90.00
_cell.angle_beta   90.00
_cell.angle_gamma   90.00
#
_symmetry.space_group_name_H-M   'P 1'
#
loop_
_entity.id
_entity.type
_entity.pdbx_description
1 polymer ?
#
loop_
_entity_poly.entity_id
_entity_poly.type
_entity_poly.pdbx_seq_one_letter_code
_entity_poly.pdbx_strand_id
1 'polypeptide(L)' 'MVGHVADFDIAKVLAENQDNTQTRTLGTIGYVAPEYGLEGGVSARGDVYSFGIMMLEIF' A
#
# COMPACT_ATOMS: atom_id res chain seq x y z
N MET A 1 19.48 5.37 -14.86
CA MET A 1 18.53 6.19 -14.08
C MET A 1 18.37 5.53 -12.72
N VAL A 2 18.27 6.29 -11.62
CA VAL A 2 18.11 5.76 -10.27
C VAL A 2 16.84 6.33 -9.66
N GLY A 3 15.89 5.46 -9.29
CA GLY A 3 14.63 5.84 -8.63
C GLY A 3 14.72 5.64 -7.12
N HIS A 4 13.97 6.46 -6.38
CA HIS A 4 13.82 6.35 -4.93
C HIS A 4 12.32 6.33 -4.60
N VAL A 5 11.92 5.53 -3.62
CA VAL A 5 10.55 5.52 -3.10
C VAL A 5 10.41 6.61 -2.04
N ALA A 6 9.28 7.32 -2.03
CA ALA A 6 9.00 8.44 -1.12
C ALA A 6 7.54 8.36 -0.63
N ASP A 7 7.09 9.38 0.14
CA ASP A 7 5.73 9.50 0.68
C ASP A 7 5.34 8.39 1.69
N PHE A 8 6.13 8.29 2.76
CA PHE A 8 5.93 7.31 3.84
C PHE A 8 5.13 7.85 5.03
N ASP A 9 4.51 9.03 4.92
CA ASP A 9 3.87 9.69 6.07
C ASP A 9 2.74 8.83 6.65
N ILE A 10 1.88 8.27 5.78
CA ILE A 10 0.79 7.38 6.19
C ILE A 10 1.34 6.05 6.71
N ALA A 11 2.38 5.50 6.07
CA ALA A 11 3.02 4.25 6.50
C ALA A 11 3.63 4.38 7.91
N LYS A 12 4.18 5.55 8.23
CA LYS A 12 4.74 5.85 9.54
C LYS A 12 3.65 5.94 10.62
N VAL A 13 2.56 6.67 10.34
CA VAL A 13 1.41 6.76 11.26
C VAL A 13 0.80 5.38 11.51
N LEU A 14 0.73 4.54 10.47
CA LEU A 14 0.21 3.18 10.57
C LEU A 14 1.14 2.27 11.41
N ALA A 15 2.46 2.39 11.24
CA ALA A 15 3.43 1.61 12.01
C ALA A 15 3.39 1.94 13.52
N GLU A 16 3.02 3.18 13.86
CA GLU A 16 2.85 3.63 15.25
C GLU A 16 1.54 3.11 15.88
N ASN A 17 0.51 2.81 15.08
CA ASN A 17 -0.81 2.38 15.54
C ASN A 17 -1.02 0.86 15.31
N GLN A 18 -0.33 0.04 16.10
CA GLN A 18 -0.26 -1.42 15.96
C GLN A 18 -1.59 -2.19 16.17
N ASP A 19 -2.64 -1.56 16.70
CA ASP A 19 -3.77 -2.28 17.32
C ASP A 19 -5.02 -2.49 16.47
N ASN A 20 -5.17 -1.87 15.29
CA ASN A 20 -6.22 -2.29 14.35
C ASN A 20 -5.95 -1.71 12.96
N THR A 21 -5.17 -2.45 12.18
CA THR A 21 -4.75 -2.12 10.81
C THR A 21 -5.91 -2.23 9.79
N GLN A 22 -7.14 -1.86 10.20
CA GLN A 22 -8.27 -1.65 9.31
C GLN A 22 -8.37 -0.17 8.96
N THR A 23 -7.52 0.26 8.07
CA THR A 23 -7.60 1.58 7.45
C THR A 23 -8.76 1.55 6.46
N ARG A 24 -9.89 2.17 6.81
CA ARG A 24 -11.02 2.37 5.88
C ARG A 24 -10.51 3.06 4.62
N THR A 25 -10.22 2.25 3.59
CA THR A 25 -9.90 2.64 2.22
C THR A 25 -8.82 3.72 2.09
N LEU A 26 -7.72 3.60 2.83
CA LEU A 26 -6.52 4.40 2.54
C LEU A 26 -5.71 3.71 1.44
N GLY A 27 -5.76 4.23 0.22
CA GLY A 27 -4.95 3.75 -0.90
C GLY A 27 -5.46 4.24 -2.25
N THR A 28 -4.57 4.27 -3.25
CA THR A 28 -4.92 4.74 -4.60
C THR A 28 -5.62 3.63 -5.39
N ILE A 29 -6.85 3.92 -5.86
CA ILE A 29 -7.62 2.99 -6.69
C ILE A 29 -6.77 2.59 -7.92
N GLY A 30 -6.63 1.28 -8.14
CA GLY A 30 -5.78 0.73 -9.21
C GLY A 30 -4.44 0.17 -8.73
N TYR A 31 -3.92 0.63 -7.58
CA TYR A 31 -2.69 0.08 -6.96
C TYR A 31 -3.00 -0.78 -5.73
N VAL A 32 -4.19 -0.61 -5.16
CA VAL A 32 -4.64 -1.33 -3.97
C VAL A 32 -5.00 -2.77 -4.32
N ALA A 33 -4.44 -3.71 -3.56
CA ALA A 33 -4.75 -5.13 -3.69
C ALA A 33 -6.23 -5.40 -3.35
N PRO A 34 -6.91 -6.31 -4.07
CA PRO A 34 -8.35 -6.54 -3.89
C PRO A 34 -8.70 -7.00 -2.47
N GLU A 35 -7.84 -7.78 -1.82
CA GLU A 35 -7.99 -8.21 -0.42
C GLU A 35 -7.98 -7.02 0.56
N TYR A 36 -7.22 -5.97 0.26
CA TYR A 36 -7.19 -4.75 1.06
C TYR A 36 -8.51 -3.99 0.95
N GLY A 37 -9.12 -3.94 -0.25
CA GLY A 37 -10.41 -3.30 -0.46
C GLY A 37 -11.58 -3.99 0.25
N LEU A 38 -11.44 -5.29 0.55
CA LEU A 38 -12.47 -6.12 1.17
C LEU A 38 -12.31 -6.21 2.69
N GLU A 39 -11.11 -6.47 3.17
CA GLU A 39 -10.81 -6.73 4.59
C GLU A 39 -10.21 -5.50 5.29
N GLY A 40 -9.82 -4.47 4.53
CA GLY A 40 -9.19 -3.25 5.03
C GLY A 40 -7.79 -3.46 5.60
N GLY A 41 -7.25 -4.67 5.49
CA GLY A 41 -6.04 -5.10 6.18
C GLY A 41 -4.76 -4.81 5.40
N VAL A 42 -3.88 -3.98 5.96
CA VAL A 42 -2.54 -3.74 5.39
C VAL A 42 -1.69 -5.01 5.56
N SER A 43 -1.01 -5.42 4.48
CA SER A 43 -0.13 -6.60 4.51
C SER A 43 1.02 -6.47 3.52
N ALA A 44 2.12 -7.17 3.79
CA ALA A 44 3.26 -7.25 2.88
C ALA A 44 2.88 -7.84 1.50
N ARG A 45 1.79 -8.62 1.40
CA ARG A 45 1.29 -9.13 0.11
C ARG A 45 0.63 -8.03 -0.71
N GLY A 46 -0.09 -7.11 -0.05
CA GLY A 46 -0.65 -5.93 -0.69
C GLY A 46 0.43 -4.97 -1.21
N ASP A 47 1.54 -4.83 -0.47
CA ASP A 47 2.71 -4.05 -0.92
C ASP A 47 3.34 -4.64 -2.19
N VAL A 48 3.41 -5.98 -2.28
CA VAL A 48 3.92 -6.66 -3.49
C VAL A 48 2.98 -6.45 -4.68
N TYR A 49 1.66 -6.49 -4.46
CA TYR A 49 0.68 -6.23 -5.52
C TYR A 49 0.83 -4.81 -6.09
N SER A 50 0.84 -3.80 -5.20
CA SER A 50 0.97 -2.39 -5.59
C SER A 50 2.30 -2.11 -6.31
N PHE A 51 3.39 -2.73 -5.88
CA PHE A 51 4.67 -2.70 -6.59
C PHE A 51 4.61 -3.33 -7.98
N GLY A 52 3.85 -4.42 -8.15
CA GLY A 52 3.61 -5.03 -9.46
C GLY A 52 2.88 -4.10 -10.43
N ILE A 53 1.89 -3.34 -9.95
CA ILE A 53 1.22 -2.31 -10.75
C ILE A 53 2.19 -1.19 -11.13
N MET A 54 3.02 -0.72 -10.20
CA MET A 54 4.05 0.29 -10.48
C MET A 54 5.03 -0.19 -11.57
N MET A 55 5.43 -1.47 -11.56
CA MET A 55 6.25 -2.03 -12.63
C MET A 55 5.53 -1.98 -13.98
N LEU A 56 4.25 -2.35 -14.04
CA LEU A 56 3.46 -2.31 -15.27
C LEU A 56 3.28 -0.89 -15.84
N GLU A 57 3.33 0.14 -15.00
CA GLU A 57 3.21 1.53 -15.44
C GLU A 57 4.55 2.12 -15.93
N ILE A 58 5.67 1.66 -15.37
CA ILE A 58 7.01 2.13 -15.72
C ILE A 58 7.50 1.53 -17.06
N PHE A 59 6.96 0.38 -17.47
CA PHE A 59 7.31 -0.31 -18.73
C PHE A 59 6.32 -0.02 -19.86
#